data_AF-A0A6M0FU48-F1
#
_entry.id   AF-A0A6M0FU48-F1
#
_cell.length_a   1.000
_cell.length_b   1.000
_cell.length_c   1.000
_cell.angle_alpha   90.00
_cell.angle_beta   90.00
_cell.angle_gamma   90.00
#
_symmetry.space_group_name_H-M   'P 1'
#
loop_
_entity.id
_entity.type
_entity.pdbx_description
1 polymer ?
#
loop_
_entity_poly.entity_id
_entity_poly.type
_entity_poly.pdbx_seq_one_letter_code
_entity_poly.pdbx_strand_id
1 'polypeptide(L)'
;MRLRVPVSGASGASIFRLEDFKGRPEIKLYDRVAKRSEILTLGYVSWLRNPSISADGRYIVFETSRRGQWDIEVLDRGPNIELDIPDGSRF
;
A
#
# COMPACT_ATOMS: atom_id res chain seq x y z
N MET A 1 -16.58 11.98 16.87
CA MET A 1 -16.73 10.98 15.78
C MET A 1 -15.71 11.32 14.69
N ARG A 2 -14.61 10.56 14.55
CA ARG A 2 -13.64 10.74 13.45
C ARG A 2 -13.98 9.74 12.37
N LEU A 3 -14.50 10.20 11.24
CA LEU A 3 -14.57 9.41 10.01
C LEU A 3 -13.14 9.15 9.55
N ARG A 4 -12.67 7.89 9.66
CA ARG A 4 -11.52 7.43 8.88
C ARG A 4 -12.03 7.26 7.46
N VAL A 5 -11.60 8.12 6.55
CA VAL A 5 -11.77 7.87 5.13
C VAL A 5 -10.87 6.68 4.79
N PRO A 6 -11.40 5.50 4.42
CA PRO A 6 -10.55 4.41 3.97
C PRO A 6 -9.97 4.84 2.62
N VAL A 7 -8.73 5.32 2.62
CA VAL A 7 -7.99 5.51 1.38
C VAL A 7 -7.63 4.11 0.88
N SER A 8 -8.25 3.73 -0.23
CA SER A 8 -8.07 2.43 -0.86
C SER A 8 -7.83 2.63 -2.34
N GLY A 9 -6.99 1.79 -2.91
CA GLY A 9 -6.85 1.63 -4.35
C GLY A 9 -6.58 0.17 -4.67
N ALA A 10 -6.67 -0.14 -5.96
CA ALA A 10 -6.56 -1.49 -6.46
C ALA A 10 -5.66 -1.52 -7.71
N SER A 11 -4.88 -2.57 -7.81
CA SER A 11 -4.18 -3.04 -9.02
C SER A 11 -4.64 -4.47 -9.27
N GLY A 12 -4.47 -4.99 -10.49
CA GLY A 12 -5.05 -6.24 -10.99
C GLY A 12 -5.74 -7.17 -9.98
N ALA A 13 -4.99 -8.01 -9.25
CA ALA A 13 -5.52 -8.98 -8.28
C ALA A 13 -5.54 -8.46 -6.83
N SER A 14 -4.95 -7.32 -6.50
CA SER A 14 -4.74 -6.88 -5.12
C SER A 14 -5.46 -5.59 -4.73
N ILE A 15 -5.62 -5.37 -3.43
CA ILE A 15 -6.13 -4.12 -2.83
C ILE A 15 -5.10 -3.63 -1.82
N PHE A 16 -4.78 -2.33 -1.82
CA PHE A 16 -4.03 -1.73 -0.71
C PHE A 16 -4.92 -0.86 0.17
N ARG A 17 -4.57 -0.76 1.44
CA ARG A 17 -5.29 0.02 2.44
C ARG A 17 -4.37 0.58 3.51
N LEU A 18 -4.76 1.72 4.08
CA LEU A 18 -4.25 2.16 5.37
C LEU A 18 -5.00 1.42 6.48
N GLU A 19 -4.27 0.69 7.31
CA GLU A 19 -4.80 0.02 8.50
C GLU A 19 -4.10 0.54 9.76
N ASP A 20 -4.80 0.47 10.89
CA ASP A 20 -4.16 0.68 12.19
C ASP A 20 -3.39 -0.58 12.58
N PHE A 21 -2.10 -0.44 12.80
CA PHE A 21 -1.28 -1.49 13.37
C PHE A 21 -0.53 -0.93 14.57
N LYS A 22 -0.84 -1.47 15.76
CA LYS A 22 -0.23 -1.05 17.02
C LYS A 22 -0.34 0.47 17.27
N GLY A 23 -1.45 1.09 16.90
CA GLY A 23 -1.71 2.52 17.12
C GLY A 23 -1.08 3.46 16.09
N ARG A 24 -0.62 2.94 14.95
CA ARG A 24 -0.03 3.71 13.85
C ARG A 24 -0.64 3.30 12.50
N PRO A 25 -0.78 4.23 11.55
CA PRO A 25 -1.21 3.88 10.20
C PRO A 25 -0.09 3.09 9.50
N GLU A 26 -0.46 1.95 8.92
CA GLU A 26 0.41 1.13 8.06
C GLU A 26 -0.24 0.93 6.70
N ILE A 27 0.57 0.87 5.65
CA ILE A 27 0.12 0.47 4.32
C ILE A 27 0.19 -1.05 4.24
N LYS A 28 -0.97 -1.67 3.98
CA LYS A 28 -1.11 -3.11 3.84
C LYS A 28 -1.60 -3.45 2.45
N LEU A 29 -0.97 -4.45 1.84
CA LEU A 29 -1.41 -5.05 0.59
C LEU A 29 -2.19 -6.33 0.89
N TYR A 30 -3.34 -6.48 0.25
CA TYR A 30 -4.17 -7.66 0.31
C TYR A 30 -4.27 -8.31 -1.06
N ASP A 31 -3.71 -9.50 -1.18
CA ASP A 31 -3.86 -10.37 -2.35
C ASP A 31 -5.23 -11.06 -2.29
N ARG A 32 -6.09 -10.78 -3.28
CA ARG A 32 -7.44 -11.34 -3.32
C ARG A 32 -7.50 -12.78 -3.82
N VAL A 33 -6.49 -13.24 -4.54
CA VAL A 33 -6.38 -14.59 -5.10
C VAL A 33 -5.88 -15.53 -4.02
N ALA A 34 -4.69 -15.26 -3.47
CA ALA A 34 -4.07 -16.06 -2.42
C ALA A 34 -4.72 -15.84 -1.03
N LYS A 35 -5.59 -14.83 -0.89
CA LYS A 35 -6.25 -14.45 0.38
C LYS A 35 -5.25 -14.12 1.49
N ARG A 36 -4.13 -13.50 1.14
CA ARG A 36 -3.03 -13.15 2.05
C ARG A 36 -2.85 -11.66 2.17
N SER A 37 -2.24 -11.24 3.26
CA SER A 37 -1.90 -9.83 3.50
C SER A 37 -0.44 -9.65 3.81
N GLU A 38 0.12 -8.53 3.38
CA GLU A 38 1.48 -8.10 3.66
C GLU A 38 1.46 -6.66 4.21
N ILE A 39 2.22 -6.38 5.27
CA ILE A 39 2.46 -5.01 5.73
C ILE A 39 3.71 -4.50 5.03
N LEU A 40 3.57 -3.44 4.23
CA LEU A 40 4.64 -2.95 3.37
C LEU A 40 5.50 -1.87 4.02
N THR A 41 4.99 -1.25 5.08
CA THR A 41 5.65 -0.16 5.81
C THR A 41 6.08 -0.57 7.21
N LEU A 42 6.25 -1.88 7.46
CA LEU A 42 6.61 -2.37 8.79
C LEU A 42 7.91 -1.70 9.29
N GLY A 43 7.83 -1.01 10.43
CA GLY A 43 8.96 -0.29 11.00
C GLY A 43 9.18 1.12 10.44
N TYR A 44 8.35 1.55 9.49
CA TYR A 44 8.29 2.93 9.01
C TYR A 44 7.59 3.79 10.07
N VAL A 45 8.37 4.41 10.96
CA VAL A 45 7.84 5.19 12.09
C VAL A 45 7.44 6.59 11.64
N SER A 46 6.21 6.76 11.15
CA SER A 46 5.64 8.06 10.78
C SER A 46 4.11 8.02 10.64
N TRP A 47 3.47 9.18 10.49
CA TRP A 47 2.11 9.23 9.96
C TRP A 47 2.13 9.04 8.46
N LEU A 48 1.21 8.21 7.97
CA LEU A 48 1.05 7.88 6.56
C LEU A 48 -0.37 8.24 6.11
N ARG A 49 -0.51 8.80 4.91
CA ARG A 49 -1.81 9.05 4.29
C ARG A 49 -1.73 9.00 2.77
N ASN A 50 -2.89 8.99 2.12
CA ASN A 50 -3.03 9.10 0.67
C ASN A 50 -2.17 8.12 -0.16
N PRO A 51 -2.10 6.81 0.17
CA PRO A 51 -1.35 5.88 -0.65
C PRO A 51 -1.99 5.69 -2.03
N SER A 52 -1.14 5.41 -3.03
CA SER A 52 -1.51 4.95 -4.36
C SER A 52 -0.50 3.92 -4.87
N ILE A 53 -0.93 2.98 -5.71
CA ILE A 53 -0.09 1.91 -6.26
C ILE A 53 -0.03 2.03 -7.80
N SER A 54 1.11 1.69 -8.39
CA SER A 54 1.23 1.56 -9.84
C SER A 54 0.42 0.36 -10.36
N ALA A 55 0.04 0.40 -11.65
CA ALA A 55 -0.80 -0.63 -12.26
C ALA A 55 -0.19 -2.04 -12.22
N ASP A 56 1.14 -2.13 -12.25
CA ASP A 56 1.92 -3.36 -12.14
C ASP A 56 2.15 -3.83 -10.69
N GLY A 57 1.72 -3.04 -9.71
CA GLY A 57 1.88 -3.32 -8.30
C GLY A 57 3.27 -3.03 -7.71
N ARG A 58 4.23 -2.50 -8.49
CA ARG A 58 5.63 -2.35 -8.06
C ARG A 58 5.87 -1.13 -7.16
N TYR A 59 5.32 0.00 -7.52
CA TYR A 59 5.56 1.27 -6.86
C TYR A 59 4.37 1.66 -6.02
N ILE A 60 4.65 2.13 -4.80
CA ILE A 60 3.64 2.71 -3.92
C ILE A 60 4.07 4.13 -3.58
N VAL A 61 3.20 5.09 -3.85
CA VAL A 61 3.40 6.49 -3.47
C VAL A 61 2.51 6.80 -2.28
N PHE A 62 2.99 7.58 -1.32
CA PHE A 62 2.20 7.99 -0.15
C PHE A 62 2.74 9.29 0.44
N GLU A 63 1.91 9.98 1.23
CA GLU A 63 2.32 11.15 2.00
C GLU A 63 2.78 10.75 3.40
N THR A 64 3.91 11.30 3.85
CA THR A 64 4.45 11.06 5.19
C THR A 64 4.84 12.34 5.92
N SER A 65 4.75 12.35 7.25
CA SER A 65 5.20 13.47 8.09
C SER A 65 6.55 13.25 8.79
N ARG A 66 7.37 12.32 8.28
CA ARG A 66 8.58 11.85 8.98
C ARG A 66 9.62 12.95 9.22
N ARG A 67 9.57 14.02 8.41
CA ARG A 67 10.49 15.15 8.48
C ARG A 67 9.90 16.41 9.13
N GLY A 68 8.68 16.33 9.67
CA GLY A 68 7.98 17.46 10.31
C GLY A 68 7.03 18.23 9.38
N GLN A 69 7.08 17.97 8.08
CA GLN A 69 6.13 18.41 7.06
C GLN A 69 5.62 17.21 6.27
N TRP A 70 4.54 17.40 5.51
CA TRP A 70 4.03 16.37 4.59
C TRP A 70 4.89 16.33 3.32
N ASP A 71 5.60 15.23 3.13
CA ASP A 71 6.37 14.92 1.93
C ASP A 71 5.74 13.74 1.19
N ILE A 72 5.99 13.64 -0.12
CA ILE A 72 5.62 12.46 -0.92
C ILE A 72 6.82 11.52 -0.96
N GLU A 73 6.62 10.26 -0.61
CA GLU A 73 7.64 9.21 -0.74
C GLU A 73 7.15 8.09 -1.67
N VAL A 74 8.12 7.39 -2.27
CA VAL A 74 7.90 6.25 -3.15
C VAL A 74 8.58 5.03 -2.54
N LEU A 75 7.81 3.96 -2.33
CA LEU A 75 8.30 2.63 -1.99
C LEU A 75 8.37 1.79 -3.27
N ASP A 76 9.59 1.38 -3.66
CA ASP A 76 9.81 0.37 -4.69
C ASP A 76 9.82 -1.01 -4.02
N ARG A 77 8.87 -1.88 -4.38
CA ARG A 77 8.79 -3.26 -3.90
C ARG A 77 9.82 -4.20 -4.56
N GLY A 78 10.57 -3.68 -5.53
CA GLY A 78 11.65 -4.37 -6.23
C GLY A 78 11.21 -4.99 -7.55
N PRO A 79 12.19 -5.42 -8.38
CA PRO A 79 11.91 -5.99 -9.70
C PRO A 79 11.36 -7.42 -9.66
N ASN A 80 11.50 -8.11 -8.52
CA ASN A 80 11.10 -9.51 -8.34
C ASN A 80 9.69 -9.63 -7.75
N ILE A 81 8.89 -8.58 -7.79
CA ILE A 81 7.49 -8.71 -7.42
C ILE A 81 6.78 -9.63 -8.40
N GLU A 82 5.93 -10.50 -7.89
CA GLU A 82 4.90 -11.11 -8.72
C GLU A 82 3.99 -9.98 -9.19
N LEU A 83 3.92 -9.78 -10.50
CA LEU A 83 3.10 -8.74 -11.09
C LEU A 83 1.66 -8.97 -10.67
N ASP A 84 1.01 -7.91 -10.22
CA ASP A 84 -0.37 -7.96 -9.74
C ASP A 84 -1.34 -8.01 -10.92
N ILE A 85 -1.39 -9.16 -11.60
CA ILE A 85 -2.21 -9.42 -12.78
C ILE A 85 -3.37 -10.32 -12.37
N PRO A 86 -4.63 -10.01 -12.74
CA PRO A 86 -5.75 -10.90 -12.50
C PRO A 86 -5.50 -12.24 -13.19
N ASP A 87 -5.76 -13.34 -12.49
CA ASP A 87 -5.60 -14.71 -12.96
C ASP A 87 -6.43 -14.89 -14.26
N GLY A 88 -5.76 -14.81 -15.41
CA GLY A 88 -6.40 -14.78 -16.74
C GLY A 88 -5.69 -13.99 -17.84
N SER A 89 -4.70 -13.14 -17.52
CA SER A 89 -3.99 -12.33 -18.53
C SER A 89 -2.55 -12.79 -18.83
N ARG A 90 -2.22 -14.05 -18.56
CA ARG A 90 -0.96 -14.65 -19.06
C ARG A 90 -1.11 -14.85 -20.58
N PHE A 91 -0.38 -14.05 -21.37
CA PHE A 91 -0.13 -14.35 -22.78
C PHE A 91 0.75 -15.60 -22.91
#